data_AF-A0A7C9LSM8-F1
#
_entry.id   AF-A0A7C9LSM8-F1
#
_cell.length_a   1.000
_cell.length_b   1.000
_cell.length_c   1.000
_cell.angle_alpha   90.00
_cell.angle_beta   90.00
_cell.angle_gamma   90.00
#
_symmetry.space_group_name_H-M   'P 1'
#
loop_
_entity.id
_entity.type
_entity.pdbx_description
1 polymer ?
#
loop_
_entity_poly.entity_id
_entity_poly.type
_entity_poly.pdbx_seq_one_letter_code
_entity_poly.pdbx_strand_id
1 'polypeptide(L)'
;MRRLLLLLILLPSAALALLTVPPGLPVCRLQVVPDYTLGVTFRAALRLAPACPFGTVLRVRKSSTTSTRRTGAPYQPIKPEQGAWEVGAPGQPLKSPVPASERWTLRSWRWEYFDAAAARWRGGEVLRAAP
;
A
#
# COMPACT_ATOMS: atom_id res chain seq x y z
N MET A 1 -10.66 -40.58 -61.90
CA MET A 1 -11.47 -39.35 -61.75
C MET A 1 -11.13 -38.78 -60.38
N ARG A 2 -10.16 -37.87 -60.25
CA ARG A 2 -10.20 -36.43 -60.57
C ARG A 2 -11.26 -35.71 -59.70
N ARG A 3 -10.74 -34.78 -58.89
CA ARG A 3 -11.43 -33.66 -58.21
C ARG A 3 -12.16 -34.02 -56.90
N LEU A 4 -11.61 -33.60 -55.77
CA LEU A 4 -12.19 -32.50 -54.99
C LEU A 4 -11.19 -31.97 -53.95
N LEU A 5 -10.81 -30.69 -54.13
CA LEU A 5 -10.45 -29.65 -53.15
C LEU A 5 -9.73 -30.11 -51.86
N LEU A 6 -8.44 -29.84 -51.61
CA LEU A 6 -7.70 -28.59 -51.84
C LEU A 6 -8.42 -27.39 -51.21
N LEU A 7 -8.56 -27.37 -49.87
CA LEU A 7 -8.81 -26.15 -49.06
C LEU A 7 -8.91 -26.52 -47.57
N LEU A 8 -7.78 -26.60 -46.87
CA LEU A 8 -7.69 -26.41 -45.42
C LEU A 8 -6.23 -26.15 -45.02
N ILE A 9 -5.62 -25.23 -45.77
CA ILE A 9 -4.45 -24.47 -45.33
C ILE A 9 -5.02 -23.19 -44.69
N LEU A 10 -4.44 -22.74 -43.58
CA LEU A 10 -4.74 -21.53 -42.80
C LEU A 10 -5.75 -21.68 -41.65
N LEU A 11 -5.30 -22.31 -40.56
CA LEU A 11 -5.65 -21.83 -39.22
C LEU A 11 -4.36 -21.29 -38.60
N PRO A 12 -4.22 -19.95 -38.47
CA PRO A 12 -2.99 -19.33 -38.02
C PRO A 12 -2.81 -19.62 -36.54
N SER A 13 -1.57 -19.99 -36.22
CA SER A 13 -0.89 -19.84 -34.95
C SER A 13 -1.54 -18.81 -34.02
N ALA A 14 -2.45 -19.26 -33.16
CA ALA A 14 -2.84 -18.50 -31.97
C ALA A 14 -1.65 -18.56 -31.01
N ALA A 15 -0.70 -17.65 -31.24
CA ALA A 15 0.31 -17.30 -30.28
C ALA A 15 -0.42 -16.86 -29.00
N LEU A 16 -0.60 -17.79 -28.07
CA LEU A 16 -0.69 -17.46 -26.65
C LEU A 16 0.66 -16.87 -26.25
N ALA A 17 0.88 -15.62 -26.65
CA ALA A 17 1.68 -14.70 -25.88
C ALA A 17 0.97 -14.60 -24.52
N LEU A 18 1.35 -15.49 -23.61
CA LEU A 18 1.27 -15.22 -22.19
C LEU A 18 1.86 -13.83 -22.01
N LEU A 19 0.98 -12.84 -21.85
CA LEU A 19 1.32 -11.54 -21.32
C LEU A 19 1.81 -11.80 -19.89
N THR A 20 3.04 -12.27 -19.76
CA THR A 20 3.84 -12.07 -18.56
C THR A 20 4.05 -10.57 -18.50
N VAL A 21 3.04 -9.88 -17.94
CA VAL A 21 3.20 -8.53 -17.45
C VAL A 21 4.45 -8.60 -16.58
N PRO A 22 5.56 -7.92 -16.97
CA PRO A 22 6.73 -7.91 -16.12
C PRO A 22 6.26 -7.46 -14.74
N PRO A 23 6.63 -8.17 -13.65
CA PRO A 23 6.28 -7.72 -12.32
C PRO A 23 6.78 -6.28 -12.22
N GLY A 24 5.85 -5.32 -12.23
CA GLY A 24 6.19 -3.91 -12.18
C GLY A 24 7.12 -3.71 -10.99
N LEU A 25 8.17 -2.90 -11.17
CA LEU A 25 9.18 -2.64 -10.13
C LEU A 25 8.49 -2.53 -8.76
N PRO A 26 8.94 -3.31 -7.76
CA PRO A 26 8.22 -3.37 -6.51
C PRO A 26 8.22 -1.98 -5.88
N VAL A 27 7.06 -1.34 -5.91
CA VAL A 27 6.86 -0.02 -5.30
C VAL A 27 7.15 -0.19 -3.81
N CYS A 28 8.02 0.65 -3.25
CA CYS A 28 8.21 0.70 -1.81
C CYS A 28 6.90 1.15 -1.15
N ARG A 29 6.37 0.35 -0.23
CA ARG A 29 5.10 0.58 0.45
C ARG A 29 5.27 0.49 1.95
N LEU A 30 4.37 1.16 2.67
CA LEU A 30 4.20 0.98 4.09
C LEU A 30 3.37 -0.28 4.35
N GLN A 31 3.86 -1.17 5.21
CA GLN A 31 3.10 -2.26 5.79
C GLN A 31 2.67 -1.90 7.20
N VAL A 32 1.40 -2.16 7.49
CA VAL A 32 0.75 -1.93 8.77
C VAL A 32 0.40 -3.30 9.34
N VAL A 33 1.11 -3.71 10.39
CA VAL A 33 0.90 -4.99 11.07
C VAL A 33 0.18 -4.72 12.38
N PRO A 34 -1.07 -5.18 12.56
CA PRO A 34 -1.70 -5.17 13.88
C PRO A 34 -0.95 -6.13 14.80
N ASP A 35 -0.22 -5.59 15.80
CA ASP A 35 0.55 -6.42 16.74
C ASP A 35 -0.24 -6.74 18.01
N TYR A 36 -1.30 -5.98 18.28
CA TYR A 36 -2.26 -6.20 19.37
C TYR A 36 -3.61 -5.58 19.00
N THR A 37 -4.71 -6.23 19.37
CA THR A 37 -6.07 -5.73 19.13
C THR A 37 -6.85 -5.63 20.43
N LEU A 38 -7.55 -4.51 20.64
CA LEU A 38 -8.43 -4.27 21.77
C LEU A 38 -9.77 -3.71 21.27
N GLY A 39 -10.77 -4.56 21.13
CA GLY A 39 -12.07 -4.18 20.59
C GLY A 39 -11.98 -3.56 19.18
N VAL A 40 -12.26 -2.25 19.09
CA VAL A 40 -12.24 -1.47 17.84
C VAL A 40 -10.91 -0.75 17.57
N THR A 41 -9.91 -0.90 18.44
CA THR A 41 -8.55 -0.38 18.22
C THR A 41 -7.56 -1.52 18.03
N PHE A 42 -6.47 -1.20 17.35
CA PHE A 42 -5.30 -2.06 17.29
C PHE A 42 -4.04 -1.21 17.46
N ARG A 43 -3.00 -1.80 18.01
CA ARG A 43 -1.66 -1.20 18.01
C ARG A 43 -0.99 -1.60 16.69
N ALA A 44 -0.46 -0.60 15.99
CA ALA A 44 0.16 -0.77 14.68
C ALA A 44 1.69 -0.87 14.82
N ALA A 45 2.25 -1.99 14.38
CA ALA A 45 3.66 -2.09 14.03
C ALA A 45 3.83 -1.68 12.55
N LEU A 46 4.52 -0.58 12.32
CA LEU A 46 4.76 -0.02 11.00
C LEU A 46 6.12 -0.47 10.49
N ARG A 47 6.18 -0.98 9.27
CA ARG A 47 7.43 -1.37 8.62
C ARG A 47 7.38 -1.09 7.13
N LEU A 48 8.55 -1.01 6.53
CA LEU A 48 8.67 -0.96 5.09
C LEU A 48 8.41 -2.35 4.49
N ALA A 49 7.79 -2.38 3.31
CA ALA A 49 7.71 -3.61 2.54
C ALA A 49 9.13 -4.17 2.28
N PRO A 50 9.34 -5.50 2.28
CA PRO A 50 10.67 -6.09 2.11
C PRO A 50 11.41 -5.67 0.84
N ALA A 51 10.67 -5.26 -0.20
CA ALA A 51 11.23 -4.80 -1.45
C ALA A 51 11.68 -3.33 -1.45
N CYS A 52 11.53 -2.61 -0.33
CA CYS A 52 12.06 -1.25 -0.21
C CYS A 52 13.59 -1.27 -0.18
N PRO A 53 14.27 -0.39 -0.94
CA PRO A 53 15.72 -0.26 -0.89
C PRO A 53 16.25 0.02 0.51
N PHE A 54 17.48 -0.38 0.79
CA PHE A 54 18.15 -0.04 2.05
C PHE A 54 18.25 1.48 2.24
N GLY A 55 18.11 1.95 3.48
CA GLY A 55 18.14 3.38 3.80
C GLY A 55 16.84 4.13 3.50
N THR A 56 15.84 3.49 2.88
CA THR A 56 14.57 4.13 2.56
C THR A 56 13.88 4.63 3.82
N VAL A 57 13.33 5.84 3.76
CA VAL A 57 12.44 6.41 4.77
C VAL A 57 11.14 6.80 4.10
N LEU A 58 10.02 6.31 4.63
CA LEU A 58 8.70 6.77 4.23
C LEU A 58 8.19 7.81 5.21
N ARG A 59 7.65 8.89 4.66
CA ARG A 59 6.84 9.85 5.41
C ARG A 59 5.45 9.26 5.60
N VAL A 60 4.98 9.17 6.84
CA VAL A 60 3.72 8.52 7.19
C VAL A 60 2.82 9.43 8.00
N ARG A 61 1.51 9.20 7.89
CA ARG A 61 0.46 9.87 8.67
C ARG A 61 -0.70 8.92 8.93
N LYS A 62 -1.59 9.28 9.85
CA LYS A 62 -2.92 8.69 9.97
C LYS A 62 -3.97 9.65 9.41
N SER A 63 -5.01 9.13 8.78
CA SER A 63 -6.19 9.89 8.39
C SER A 63 -7.48 9.17 8.80
N SER A 64 -8.50 9.90 9.24
CA SER A 64 -9.79 9.32 9.63
C SER A 64 -10.58 8.85 8.40
N THR A 65 -11.06 7.62 8.36
CA THR A 65 -11.88 7.07 7.26
C THR A 65 -13.37 7.36 7.40
N THR A 66 -13.83 7.71 8.61
CA THR A 66 -15.27 7.94 8.91
C THR A 66 -15.71 9.39 8.81
N SER A 67 -14.78 10.34 8.77
CA SER A 67 -15.09 11.72 8.41
C SER A 67 -15.30 11.83 6.90
N THR A 68 -16.37 11.22 6.40
CA THR A 68 -16.95 11.67 5.14
C THR A 68 -17.28 13.14 5.26
N ARG A 69 -17.03 13.88 4.18
CA ARG A 69 -17.56 15.20 3.84
C ARG A 69 -19.11 15.19 3.87
N ARG A 70 -19.72 14.85 5.01
CA ARG A 70 -21.12 14.41 5.12
C ARG A 70 -22.11 15.55 4.84
N THR A 71 -21.59 16.75 4.67
CA THR A 71 -22.28 17.99 4.27
C THR A 71 -21.36 18.91 3.45
N GLY A 72 -20.35 18.36 2.75
CA GLY A 72 -19.33 19.18 2.06
C GLY A 72 -18.23 19.74 2.96
N ALA A 73 -18.19 19.38 4.26
CA ALA A 73 -17.12 19.78 5.15
C ALA A 73 -15.73 19.29 4.63
N PRO A 74 -14.75 20.20 4.43
CA PRO A 74 -13.52 19.91 3.69
C PRO A 74 -12.47 19.13 4.50
N TYR A 75 -12.68 18.93 5.80
CA TYR A 75 -11.64 18.45 6.70
C TYR A 75 -11.78 16.97 7.04
N GLN A 76 -10.71 16.22 6.75
CA GLN A 76 -10.50 14.86 7.24
C GLN A 76 -9.42 14.94 8.31
N PRO A 77 -9.71 14.60 9.58
CA PRO A 77 -8.71 14.61 10.63
C PRO A 77 -7.47 13.80 10.23
N ILE A 78 -6.31 14.42 10.37
CA ILE A 78 -5.00 13.81 10.13
C ILE A 78 -4.13 13.87 11.37
N LYS A 79 -3.23 12.91 11.51
CA LYS A 79 -2.15 12.94 12.50
C LYS A 79 -0.80 12.59 11.86
N PRO A 80 0.29 13.31 12.17
CA PRO A 80 0.30 14.53 12.97
C PRO A 80 -0.45 15.67 12.26
N GLU A 81 -0.90 16.67 13.01
CA GLU A 81 -1.62 17.82 12.44
C GLU A 81 -0.73 18.61 11.47
N GLN A 82 0.59 18.62 11.74
CA GLN A 82 1.61 19.26 10.91
C GLN A 82 2.69 18.25 10.52
N GLY A 83 3.10 18.27 9.26
CA GLY A 83 4.17 17.43 8.75
C GLY A 83 3.78 15.96 8.58
N ALA A 84 4.70 15.07 8.94
CA ALA A 84 4.56 13.62 8.86
C ALA A 84 5.57 12.98 9.80
N TRP A 85 5.29 11.76 10.25
CA TRP A 85 6.30 10.94 10.90
C TRP A 85 7.13 10.21 9.85
N GLU A 86 8.21 9.59 10.30
CA GLU A 86 9.13 8.80 9.50
C GLU A 86 9.07 7.34 9.93
N VAL A 87 9.10 6.45 8.94
CA VAL A 87 9.27 5.00 9.11
C VAL A 87 10.38 4.55 8.17
N GLY A 88 11.43 3.97 8.71
CA GLY A 88 12.57 3.46 7.96
C GLY A 88 12.81 1.97 8.22
N ALA A 89 13.90 1.44 7.67
CA ALA A 89 14.34 0.09 7.96
C ALA A 89 14.66 -0.10 9.47
N PRO A 90 14.54 -1.33 10.01
CA PRO A 90 14.93 -1.61 11.39
C PRO A 90 16.38 -1.16 11.68
N GLY A 91 16.60 -0.55 12.85
CA GLY A 91 17.92 -0.05 13.26
C GLY A 91 18.35 1.27 12.61
N GLN A 92 17.56 1.84 11.71
CA GLN A 92 17.85 3.13 11.10
C GLN A 92 17.48 4.28 12.05
N PRO A 93 18.37 5.27 12.28
CA PRO A 93 18.02 6.46 13.03
C PRO A 93 16.99 7.30 12.25
N LEU A 94 15.88 7.62 12.90
CA LEU A 94 14.78 8.41 12.33
C LEU A 94 14.76 9.79 12.97
N LYS A 95 14.51 10.83 12.17
CA LYS A 95 14.42 12.21 12.68
C LYS A 95 13.09 12.46 13.38
N SER A 96 12.01 11.85 12.88
CA SER A 96 10.67 12.00 13.45
C SER A 96 9.95 10.65 13.55
N PRO A 97 10.38 9.73 14.43
CA PRO A 97 9.73 8.43 14.56
C PRO A 97 8.28 8.58 15.03
N VAL A 98 7.45 7.60 14.69
CA VAL A 98 6.05 7.54 15.18
C VAL A 98 6.04 7.34 16.70
N PRO A 99 5.44 8.26 17.49
CA PRO A 99 5.35 8.10 18.94
C PRO A 99 4.59 6.82 19.33
N ALA A 100 4.98 6.22 20.46
CA ALA A 100 4.35 4.98 20.94
C ALA A 100 2.83 5.13 21.17
N SER A 101 2.41 6.27 21.73
CA SER A 101 0.99 6.61 21.92
C SER A 101 0.21 6.70 20.60
N GLU A 102 0.88 7.13 19.53
CA GLU A 102 0.26 7.30 18.21
C GLU A 102 0.19 5.99 17.40
N ARG A 103 0.81 4.90 17.87
CA ARG A 103 0.67 3.58 17.22
C ARG A 103 -0.72 2.95 17.44
N TRP A 104 -1.45 3.36 18.49
CA TRP A 104 -2.83 2.95 18.66
C TRP A 104 -3.72 3.57 17.58
N THR A 105 -4.46 2.71 16.90
CA THR A 105 -5.21 3.02 15.69
C THR A 105 -6.63 2.48 15.84
N LEU A 106 -7.61 3.37 15.79
CA LEU A 106 -9.01 3.00 15.66
C LEU A 106 -9.27 2.44 14.25
N ARG A 107 -10.19 1.48 14.09
CA ARG A 107 -10.60 0.98 12.77
C ARG A 107 -11.19 2.05 11.84
N SER A 108 -11.61 3.19 12.41
CA SER A 108 -12.05 4.39 11.69
C SER A 108 -10.89 5.30 11.24
N TRP A 109 -9.65 4.82 11.30
CA TRP A 109 -8.46 5.50 10.83
C TRP A 109 -7.65 4.57 9.93
N ARG A 110 -6.92 5.16 8.99
CA ARG A 110 -5.97 4.46 8.13
C ARG A 110 -4.60 5.10 8.23
N TRP A 111 -3.57 4.28 8.12
CA TRP A 111 -2.21 4.75 7.92
C TRP A 111 -1.99 5.02 6.43
N GLU A 112 -1.30 6.10 6.15
CA GLU A 112 -0.93 6.53 4.81
C GLU A 112 0.57 6.83 4.75
N TYR A 113 1.17 6.62 3.59
CA TYR A 113 2.53 7.03 3.28
C TYR A 113 2.56 7.95 2.07
N PHE A 114 3.53 8.85 2.02
CA PHE A 114 3.73 9.73 0.88
C PHE A 114 4.49 8.99 -0.22
N ASP A 115 3.81 8.74 -1.33
CA ASP A 115 4.44 8.26 -2.56
C ASP A 115 5.03 9.46 -3.30
N ALA A 116 6.35 9.62 -3.19
CA ALA A 116 7.08 10.72 -3.83
C ALA A 116 6.99 10.67 -5.36
N ALA A 117 6.94 9.48 -5.97
CA ALA A 117 6.88 9.33 -7.42
C ALA A 117 5.53 9.80 -7.98
N ALA A 118 4.44 9.60 -7.24
CA ALA A 118 3.11 10.05 -7.63
C ALA A 118 2.66 11.34 -6.92
N ALA A 119 3.56 11.97 -6.16
CA ALA A 119 3.31 13.17 -5.33
C ALA A 119 2.00 13.11 -4.53
N ARG A 120 1.65 11.93 -3.98
CA ARG A 120 0.36 11.71 -3.31
C ARG A 120 0.45 10.78 -2.11
N TRP A 121 -0.52 10.91 -1.22
CA TRP A 121 -0.68 9.97 -0.11
C TRP A 121 -1.36 8.69 -0.57
N ARG A 122 -0.80 7.54 -0.17
CA ARG A 122 -1.35 6.21 -0.43
C ARG A 122 -1.59 5.48 0.88
N GLY A 123 -2.64 4.66 0.93
CA GLY A 123 -2.91 3.80 2.09
C GLY A 123 -1.78 2.78 2.29
N GLY A 124 -1.38 2.57 3.54
CA GLY A 124 -0.52 1.47 3.92
C GLY A 124 -1.22 0.13 3.72
N GLU A 125 -0.45 -0.89 3.35
CA GLU A 125 -0.91 -2.26 3.22
C GLU A 125 -1.13 -2.85 4.62
N VAL A 126 -2.39 -3.13 4.97
CA VAL A 126 -2.70 -3.79 6.24
C VAL A 126 -2.49 -5.28 6.08
N LEU A 127 -1.44 -5.80 6.72
CA LEU A 127 -1.22 -7.24 6.80
C LEU A 127 -2.14 -7.79 7.88
N ARG A 128 -3.08 -8.65 7.51
CA ARG A 128 -3.89 -9.36 8.50
C ARG A 128 -2.95 -10.29 9.28
N ALA A 129 -3.08 -10.31 10.60
CA ALA A 129 -2.64 -11.48 11.34
C ALA A 129 -3.39 -12.68 10.75
N ALA A 130 -2.67 -13.71 10.31
CA ALA A 130 -3.33 -14.98 10.01
C ALA A 130 -4.07 -15.42 11.29
N PRO A 131 -5.33 -15.88 11.17
CA PRO A 131 -6.08 -16.40 12.31
C PRO A 131 -5.36 -17.59 12.97
#